data_AF-A0A4D4LJQ9-F1
#
_entry.id   AF-A0A4D4LJQ9-F1
#
_cell.length_a   1.000
_cell.length_b   1.000
_cell.length_c   1.000
_cell.angle_alpha   90.00
_cell.angle_beta   90.00
_cell.angle_gamma   90.00
#
_symmetry.space_group_name_H-M   'P 1'
#
loop_
_entity.id
_entity.type
_entity.pdbx_description
1 polymer ?
#
loop_
_entity_poly.entity_id
_entity_poly.type
_entity_poly.pdbx_seq_one_letter_code
_entity_poly.pdbx_strand_id
1 'polypeptide(L)'
;MAGLIVVDGLDEYLPAPLRGITEHVVALKDFQLVGDQIKTTKLKIGAPTTRTVNGQLNPRIRIRPGETQLWRLGNIGANILY
;
A
#
# COMPACT_ATOMS: atom_id res chain seq x y z
N MET A 1 14.86 -0.90 -4.23
CA MET A 1 14.27 -0.18 -3.07
C MET A 1 13.10 0.64 -3.60
N ALA A 2 11.97 0.72 -2.89
CA ALA A 2 10.78 1.44 -3.35
C ALA A 2 10.07 2.08 -2.16
N GLY A 3 9.37 3.18 -2.41
CA GLY A 3 8.60 3.92 -1.42
C GLY A 3 7.59 4.85 -2.11
N LEU A 4 6.67 5.41 -1.33
CA LEU A 4 5.72 6.40 -1.80
C LEU A 4 6.18 7.80 -1.41
N ILE A 5 6.00 8.75 -2.31
CA ILE A 5 6.19 10.18 -2.07
C ILE A 5 4.81 10.82 -2.23
N VAL A 6 4.35 11.53 -1.20
CA VAL A 6 3.13 12.33 -1.25
C VAL A 6 3.53 13.77 -1.47
N VAL A 7 2.96 14.40 -2.50
CA VAL A 7 3.08 15.84 -2.73
C VAL A 7 1.82 16.49 -2.16
N ASP A 8 2.02 17.43 -1.24
CA ASP A 8 0.93 18.10 -0.53
C ASP A 8 0.14 19.07 -1.42
N GLY A 9 -1.01 19.52 -0.92
CA GLY A 9 -1.87 20.52 -1.57
C GLY A 9 -3.20 19.98 -2.09
N LEU A 10 -3.38 18.65 -2.23
CA LEU A 10 -4.64 18.07 -2.69
C LEU A 10 -5.85 18.50 -1.85
N ASP A 11 -5.67 18.63 -0.53
CA ASP A 11 -6.74 18.97 0.41
C ASP A 11 -7.46 20.29 0.04
N GLU A 12 -6.71 21.29 -0.43
CA GLU A 12 -7.27 22.60 -0.84
C GLU A 12 -8.22 22.48 -2.05
N TYR A 13 -8.00 21.48 -2.90
CA TYR A 13 -8.77 21.23 -4.12
C TYR A 13 -9.93 20.26 -3.90
N LEU A 14 -10.01 19.59 -2.75
CA LEU A 14 -11.14 18.72 -2.44
C LEU A 14 -12.42 19.55 -2.23
N PRO A 15 -13.61 18.99 -2.53
CA PRO A 15 -14.87 19.57 -2.08
C PRO A 15 -14.85 19.84 -0.57
N ALA A 16 -15.45 20.94 -0.11
CA ALA A 16 -15.40 21.36 1.29
C ALA A 16 -15.70 20.24 2.33
N PRO A 17 -16.67 19.33 2.12
CA PRO A 17 -16.93 18.23 3.05
C PRO A 17 -15.84 17.15 3.13
N LEU A 18 -14.91 17.12 2.16
CA LEU A 18 -13.85 16.12 2.04
C LEU A 18 -12.49 16.66 2.46
N ARG A 19 -12.41 17.91 2.93
CA ARG A 19 -11.16 18.51 3.43
C ARG A 19 -10.90 18.10 4.87
N GLY A 20 -9.63 17.90 5.22
CA GLY A 20 -9.21 17.56 6.59
C GLY A 20 -9.76 16.22 7.10
N ILE A 21 -10.18 15.32 6.21
CA ILE A 21 -10.64 13.98 6.57
C ILE A 21 -9.45 13.06 6.87
N THR A 22 -9.71 11.96 7.58
CA THR A 22 -8.66 10.96 7.88
C THR A 22 -8.03 10.45 6.58
N GLU A 23 -6.69 10.53 6.50
CA GLU A 23 -5.92 10.02 5.36
C GLU A 23 -5.14 8.75 5.68
N HIS A 24 -5.06 7.84 4.71
CA HIS A 24 -4.23 6.64 4.78
C HIS A 24 -3.34 6.50 3.55
N VAL A 25 -2.04 6.32 3.77
CA VAL A 25 -1.09 5.92 2.73
C VAL A 25 -0.94 4.41 2.77
N VAL A 26 -1.18 3.74 1.63
CA VAL A 26 -1.19 2.28 1.52
C VAL A 26 -0.26 1.87 0.38
N ALA A 27 0.95 1.45 0.74
CA ALA A 27 1.92 0.85 -0.14
C ALA A 27 1.72 -0.67 -0.20
N LEU A 28 1.33 -1.19 -1.35
CA LEU A 28 1.17 -2.61 -1.62
C LEU A 28 2.46 -3.15 -2.22
N LYS A 29 2.99 -4.23 -1.62
CA LYS A 29 4.20 -4.88 -2.11
C LYS A 29 4.15 -6.38 -1.89
N ASP A 30 4.71 -7.12 -2.84
CA ASP A 30 4.95 -8.55 -2.73
C ASP A 30 6.44 -8.90 -2.80
N PHE A 31 6.77 -10.09 -2.30
CA PHE A 31 8.08 -10.74 -2.49
C PHE A 31 7.94 -12.26 -2.40
N GLN A 32 8.91 -12.98 -2.97
CA GLN A 32 9.01 -14.44 -2.86
C GLN A 32 9.94 -14.81 -1.72
N LEU A 33 9.62 -15.87 -0.98
CA LEU A 33 10.47 -16.44 0.06
C LEU A 33 11.09 -17.77 -0.40
N VAL A 34 12.29 -18.07 0.10
CA VAL A 34 12.91 -19.40 0.05
C VAL A 34 13.39 -19.71 1.47
N GLY A 35 12.70 -20.61 2.17
CA GLY A 35 12.83 -20.71 3.61
C GLY A 35 12.50 -19.36 4.26
N ASP A 36 13.39 -18.87 5.11
CA ASP A 36 13.23 -17.59 5.82
C ASP A 36 13.88 -16.40 5.10
N GLN A 37 14.33 -16.58 3.84
CA GLN A 37 15.02 -15.54 3.08
C GLN A 37 14.15 -14.97 1.98
N ILE A 38 14.24 -13.65 1.78
CA ILE A 38 13.66 -12.97 0.62
C ILE A 38 14.46 -13.34 -0.62
N LYS A 39 13.78 -13.92 -1.59
CA LYS A 39 14.34 -14.26 -2.89
C LYS A 39 14.54 -12.98 -3.71
N THR A 40 15.78 -12.69 -4.09
CA THR A 40 16.14 -11.49 -4.87
C THR A 40 16.51 -11.79 -6.31
N THR A 41 16.71 -13.06 -6.68
CA THR A 41 17.09 -13.49 -8.03
C THR A 41 16.18 -14.63 -8.52
N LYS A 42 16.08 -14.81 -9.85
CA LYS A 42 15.29 -15.88 -10.48
C LYS A 42 13.84 -15.94 -9.96
N LEU A 43 13.20 -14.79 -9.82
CA LEU A 43 11.79 -14.68 -9.46
C LEU A 43 10.95 -15.43 -10.50
N LYS A 44 9.97 -16.22 -10.05
CA LYS A 44 9.09 -16.98 -10.94
C LYS A 44 7.73 -16.30 -11.02
N ILE A 45 7.31 -15.89 -12.22
CA ILE A 45 5.97 -15.35 -12.44
C ILE A 45 4.93 -16.41 -12.05
N GLY A 46 3.91 -16.00 -11.29
CA GLY A 46 2.84 -16.88 -10.82
C GLY A 46 3.22 -17.81 -9.66
N ALA A 47 4.45 -17.77 -9.14
CA ALA A 47 4.78 -18.47 -7.90
C ALA A 47 4.12 -17.80 -6.68
N PRO A 48 3.88 -18.53 -5.57
CA PRO A 48 3.36 -17.95 -4.35
C PRO A 48 4.21 -16.77 -3.88
N THR A 49 3.56 -15.69 -3.46
CA THR A 49 4.22 -14.50 -2.93
C THR A 49 3.67 -14.12 -1.57
N THR A 50 4.54 -13.57 -0.75
CA THR A 50 4.20 -12.93 0.51
C THR A 50 3.81 -11.49 0.21
N ARG A 51 2.63 -11.07 0.66
CA ARG A 51 2.08 -9.73 0.39
C ARG A 51 2.08 -8.90 1.65
N THR A 52 2.40 -7.62 1.49
CA THR A 52 2.49 -6.66 2.58
C THR A 52 1.73 -5.39 2.26
N VAL A 53 1.23 -4.77 3.31
CA VAL A 53 0.69 -3.41 3.32
C VAL A 53 1.62 -2.59 4.22
N ASN A 54 2.25 -1.56 3.67
CA ASN A 54 3.24 -0.74 4.37
C ASN A 54 4.35 -1.58 5.05
N GLY A 55 4.77 -2.67 4.40
CA GLY A 55 5.81 -3.59 4.90
C GLY A 55 5.34 -4.58 5.98
N GLN A 56 4.07 -4.57 6.37
CA GLN A 56 3.51 -5.45 7.40
C GLN A 56 2.68 -6.58 6.79
N LEU A 57 2.69 -7.75 7.45
CA LEU A 57 1.81 -8.88 7.12
C LEU A 57 0.45 -8.69 7.79
N ASN A 58 -0.62 -8.73 6.99
CA ASN A 58 -2.01 -8.64 7.45
C ASN A 58 -2.26 -7.56 8.52
N PRO A 59 -1.80 -6.30 8.31
CA PRO A 59 -2.03 -5.25 9.28
C PRO A 59 -3.52 -4.89 9.36
N ARG A 60 -3.91 -4.29 10.48
CA ARG A 60 -5.27 -3.80 10.71
C ARG A 60 -5.29 -2.28 10.57
N ILE A 61 -6.19 -1.77 9.74
CA ILE A 61 -6.51 -0.33 9.66
C ILE A 61 -7.82 -0.11 10.39
N ARG A 62 -7.86 0.84 11.33
CA ARG A 62 -9.05 1.13 12.13
C ARG A 62 -9.88 2.20 11.43
N ILE A 63 -11.18 1.94 11.29
CA ILE A 63 -12.14 2.83 10.63
C ILE A 63 -13.36 2.97 11.54
N ARG A 64 -13.99 4.15 11.60
CA ARG A 64 -15.25 4.35 12.33
C ARG A 64 -16.45 4.15 11.39
N PRO A 65 -17.58 3.60 11.87
CA PRO A 65 -18.80 3.51 11.06
C PRO A 65 -19.24 4.89 10.53
N GLY A 66 -19.53 4.98 9.24
CA GLY A 66 -19.97 6.22 8.59
C GLY A 66 -18.87 7.26 8.32
N GLU A 67 -17.62 6.99 8.69
CA GLU A 67 -16.48 7.87 8.41
C GLU A 67 -16.12 7.83 6.92
N THR A 68 -15.93 9.02 6.33
CA THR A 68 -15.30 9.15 5.01
C THR A 68 -13.81 9.37 5.20
N GLN A 69 -12.99 8.65 4.44
CA GLN A 69 -11.53 8.70 4.52
C GLN A 69 -10.93 8.84 3.13
N LEU A 70 -9.74 9.44 3.02
CA LEU A 70 -8.97 9.50 1.78
C LEU A 70 -7.87 8.44 1.79
N TRP A 71 -7.86 7.56 0.79
CA TRP A 71 -6.90 6.47 0.69
C TRP A 71 -5.96 6.67 -0.50
N ARG A 72 -4.67 6.86 -0.22
CA ARG A 72 -3.61 6.99 -1.21
C ARG A 72 -3.00 5.61 -1.43
N LEU A 73 -3.51 4.92 -2.45
CA LEU A 73 -3.10 3.56 -2.79
C LEU A 73 -1.96 3.58 -3.81
N GLY A 74 -0.90 2.83 -3.54
CA GLY A 74 0.21 2.65 -4.48
C GLY A 74 0.65 1.21 -4.56
N ASN A 75 0.59 0.63 -5.76
CA ASN A 75 1.28 -0.62 -6.06
C ASN A 75 2.77 -0.34 -6.26
N ILE A 76 3.59 -0.78 -5.32
CA ILE A 76 5.06 -0.67 -5.37
C ILE A 76 5.73 -2.06 -5.52
N GLY A 77 4.96 -3.06 -5.93
CA GLY A 77 5.41 -4.40 -6.28
C GLY A 77 6.09 -4.43 -7.65
N ALA A 78 6.88 -5.48 -7.89
CA ALA A 78 7.67 -5.58 -9.12
C ALA A 78 6.93 -6.26 -10.27
N ASN A 79 5.90 -7.08 -9.99
CA ASN A 79 5.39 -8.03 -10.98
C ASN A 79 3.97 -8.57 -10.73
N ILE A 80 3.17 -7.88 -9.91
CA ILE A 80 1.77 -8.26 -9.63
C ILE A 80 0.87 -7.06 -9.92
N LEU A 81 -0.19 -7.30 -10.71
CA LEU A 81 -1.33 -6.39 -10.83
C LEU A 81 -2.34 -6.75 -9.73
N TYR A 82 -2.88 -5.75 -9.03
CA TYR A 82 -3.86 -5.91 -7.95
C TYR A 82 -5.27 -5.59 -8.44
#